data_AF-A0A4R3T6W6-F1
#
_entry.id   AF-A0A4R3T6W6-F1
#
_cell.length_a   1.000
_cell.length_b   1.000
_cell.length_c   1.000
_cell.angle_alpha   90.00
_cell.angle_beta   90.00
_cell.angle_gamma   90.00
#
_symmetry.space_group_name_H-M   'P 1'
#
loop_
_entity.id
_entity.type
_entity.pdbx_description
1 polymer ?
#
loop_
_entity_poly.entity_id
_entity_poly.type
_entity_poly.pdbx_seq_one_letter_code
_entity_poly.pdbx_strand_id
1 'polypeptide(L)'
;MKRGLSVAALAACALALVSARAPETLTTRNRAVVTDFARLFYTERKVRAAFERYVAADYIQHNPGILDGREAAIAMLEPKFSAPGASFDVKRILVDGDMAMIHLRGRPSPDNPGGAVADIYRLKDGRIVEHWDVLQPIQTQTVNPHPYF
;
A
#
# COMPACT_ATOMS: atom_id res chain seq x y z
N MET A 1 78.59 -19.02 15.99
CA MET A 1 77.43 -19.94 15.94
C MET A 1 76.42 -19.55 17.01
N LYS A 2 75.23 -19.08 16.62
CA LYS A 2 73.92 -19.31 17.26
C LYS A 2 72.89 -18.41 16.55
N ARG A 3 72.03 -19.05 15.74
CA ARG A 3 70.94 -18.47 14.98
C ARG A 3 69.75 -18.27 15.92
N GLY A 4 69.22 -17.05 16.03
CA GLY A 4 67.96 -16.75 16.71
C GLY A 4 66.83 -16.64 15.69
N LEU A 5 65.78 -17.42 15.90
CA LEU A 5 64.66 -17.66 14.99
C LEU A 5 63.72 -16.45 14.93
N SER A 6 63.41 -15.97 13.73
CA SER A 6 62.35 -14.99 13.48
C SER A 6 60.98 -15.56 13.85
N VAL A 7 60.17 -14.78 14.58
CA VAL A 7 58.72 -14.99 14.66
C VAL A 7 58.06 -13.75 14.07
N ALA A 8 57.65 -13.84 12.81
CA ALA A 8 56.81 -12.84 12.17
C ALA A 8 55.36 -13.06 12.67
N ALA A 9 54.85 -12.12 13.46
CA ALA A 9 53.44 -12.10 13.84
C ALA A 9 52.60 -11.66 12.62
N LEU A 10 51.86 -12.59 12.01
CA LEU A 10 50.80 -12.25 11.06
C LEU A 10 49.63 -11.63 11.84
N ALA A 11 49.48 -10.31 11.74
CA ALA A 11 48.25 -9.64 12.14
C ALA A 11 47.17 -9.94 11.07
N ALA A 12 46.26 -10.88 11.37
CA ALA A 12 45.08 -11.12 10.56
C ALA A 12 44.09 -9.96 10.76
N CYS A 13 44.10 -9.01 9.84
CA CYS A 13 43.13 -7.93 9.78
C CYS A 13 41.79 -8.52 9.32
N ALA A 14 40.87 -8.78 10.24
CA ALA A 14 39.51 -9.20 9.91
C ALA A 14 38.77 -8.02 9.26
N LEU A 15 38.67 -8.01 7.93
CA LEU A 15 37.77 -7.10 7.23
C LEU A 15 36.32 -7.47 7.58
N ALA A 16 35.70 -6.70 8.46
CA ALA A 16 34.24 -6.71 8.59
C ALA A 16 33.66 -6.14 7.29
N LEU A 17 33.19 -7.03 6.41
CA LEU A 17 32.37 -6.67 5.26
C LEU A 17 31.03 -6.13 5.79
N VAL A 18 30.97 -4.82 6.02
CA VAL A 18 29.68 -4.12 6.10
C VAL A 18 29.07 -4.22 4.71
N SER A 19 28.09 -5.10 4.54
CA SER A 19 27.29 -5.16 3.32
C SER A 19 26.52 -3.84 3.21
N ALA A 20 27.02 -2.92 2.39
CA ALA A 20 26.28 -1.74 2.01
C ALA A 20 25.03 -2.21 1.25
N ARG A 21 23.86 -2.08 1.88
CA ARG A 21 22.57 -2.36 1.22
C ARG A 21 22.45 -1.40 0.03
N ALA A 22 22.18 -1.92 -1.16
CA ALA A 22 21.93 -1.10 -2.34
C ALA A 22 20.86 -0.04 -2.02
N PRO A 23 20.96 1.18 -2.58
CA PRO A 23 19.97 2.24 -2.32
C PRO A 23 18.57 1.73 -2.63
N GLU A 24 17.65 1.94 -1.70
CA GLU A 24 16.26 1.52 -1.83
C GLU A 24 15.62 2.22 -3.04
N THR A 25 15.02 1.44 -3.95
CA THR A 25 14.31 2.02 -5.09
C THR A 25 13.04 2.71 -4.64
N LEU A 26 12.59 3.72 -5.40
CA LEU A 26 11.32 4.40 -5.15
C LEU A 26 10.15 3.39 -5.07
N THR A 27 10.13 2.41 -5.98
CA THR A 27 9.16 1.31 -5.96
C THR A 27 9.18 0.52 -4.66
N THR A 28 10.35 0.19 -4.12
CA THR A 28 10.47 -0.58 -2.87
C THR A 28 9.94 0.21 -1.68
N ARG A 29 10.34 1.49 -1.59
CA ARG A 29 9.87 2.40 -0.54
C ARG A 29 8.36 2.60 -0.60
N ASN A 30 7.83 2.94 -1.78
CA ASN A 30 6.40 3.20 -1.95
C ASN A 30 5.56 1.93 -1.77
N ARG A 31 6.10 0.75 -2.09
CA ARG A 31 5.44 -0.52 -1.79
C ARG A 31 5.23 -0.73 -0.30
N ALA A 32 6.21 -0.39 0.55
CA ALA A 32 6.03 -0.45 1.99
C ALA A 32 4.93 0.51 2.48
N VAL A 33 4.92 1.75 1.97
CA VAL A 33 3.90 2.76 2.28
C VAL A 33 2.50 2.28 1.91
N VAL A 34 2.31 1.85 0.65
CA VAL A 34 0.99 1.44 0.14
C VAL A 34 0.50 0.17 0.81
N THR A 35 1.40 -0.77 1.13
CA THR A 35 1.03 -2.00 1.84
C THR A 35 0.52 -1.69 3.25
N ASP A 36 1.19 -0.78 3.98
CA ASP A 36 0.74 -0.41 5.32
C ASP A 36 -0.53 0.42 5.30
N PHE A 37 -0.65 1.33 4.32
CA PHE A 37 -1.90 2.05 4.07
C PHE A 37 -3.05 1.08 3.80
N ALA A 38 -2.86 0.08 2.94
CA ALA A 38 -3.88 -0.91 2.61
C ALA A 38 -4.32 -1.72 3.83
N ARG A 39 -3.36 -2.14 4.66
CA ARG A 39 -3.62 -2.84 5.93
C ARG A 39 -4.47 -1.97 6.87
N LEU A 40 -4.05 -0.74 7.14
CA LEU A 40 -4.78 0.15 8.06
C LEU A 40 -6.17 0.50 7.54
N PHE A 41 -6.29 0.82 6.25
CA PHE A 41 -7.51 1.30 5.65
C PHE A 41 -8.50 0.17 5.36
N TYR A 42 -8.13 -0.83 4.56
CA TYR A 42 -9.07 -1.87 4.13
C TYR A 42 -9.21 -3.00 5.15
N THR A 43 -8.10 -3.50 5.70
CA THR A 43 -8.13 -4.66 6.60
C THR A 43 -8.56 -4.28 8.01
N GLU A 44 -7.93 -3.26 8.60
CA GLU A 44 -8.23 -2.81 9.96
C GLU A 44 -9.36 -1.79 10.04
N ARG A 45 -9.78 -1.24 8.90
CA ARG A 45 -10.90 -0.27 8.80
C ARG A 45 -10.69 0.98 9.65
N LYS A 46 -9.42 1.35 9.88
CA LYS A 46 -9.01 2.56 10.61
C LYS A 46 -8.82 3.71 9.62
N VAL A 47 -9.92 4.15 8.99
CA VAL A 47 -9.92 5.14 7.90
C VAL A 47 -9.12 6.39 8.26
N ARG A 48 -9.51 7.11 9.32
CA ARG A 48 -8.82 8.34 9.73
C ARG A 48 -7.34 8.13 10.02
N ALA A 49 -6.99 7.09 10.77
CA ALA A 49 -5.59 6.80 11.09
C ALA A 49 -4.76 6.52 9.82
N ALA A 50 -5.31 5.78 8.84
CA ALA A 50 -4.64 5.52 7.58
C ALA A 50 -4.45 6.82 6.76
N PHE A 51 -5.50 7.64 6.66
CA PHE A 51 -5.49 8.88 5.88
C PHE A 51 -4.57 9.92 6.51
N GLU A 52 -4.64 10.18 7.81
CA GLU A 52 -3.76 11.14 8.48
C GLU A 52 -2.28 10.73 8.40
N ARG A 53 -2.01 9.42 8.46
CA ARG A 53 -0.65 8.86 8.39
C ARG A 53 -0.07 8.84 6.98
N TYR A 54 -0.87 8.61 5.94
CA TYR A 54 -0.34 8.35 4.59
C TYR A 54 -0.82 9.31 3.52
N VAL A 55 -1.91 10.04 3.70
CA VAL A 55 -2.51 10.90 2.69
C VAL A 55 -2.22 12.36 3.01
N ALA A 56 -1.75 13.10 2.00
CA ALA A 56 -1.55 14.54 2.11
C ALA A 56 -2.89 15.25 2.39
N ALA A 57 -2.87 16.37 3.13
CA ALA A 57 -4.10 17.06 3.50
C ALA A 57 -4.86 17.59 2.26
N ASP A 58 -4.10 18.04 1.28
CA ASP A 58 -4.49 18.61 -0.01
C ASP A 58 -4.39 17.60 -1.17
N TYR A 59 -4.47 16.30 -0.88
CA TYR A 59 -4.45 15.29 -1.94
C TYR A 59 -5.63 15.52 -2.92
N ILE A 60 -5.39 15.27 -4.20
CA ILE A 60 -6.38 15.46 -5.26
C ILE A 60 -7.24 14.19 -5.38
N GLN A 61 -8.55 14.34 -5.26
CA GLN A 61 -9.55 13.27 -5.39
C GLN A 61 -10.28 13.36 -6.73
N HIS A 62 -10.19 12.30 -7.53
CA HIS A 62 -10.88 12.23 -8.82
C HIS A 62 -12.20 11.45 -8.80
N ASN A 63 -12.54 10.76 -7.71
CA ASN A 63 -13.82 10.08 -7.58
C ASN A 63 -14.97 11.13 -7.63
N PRO A 64 -15.89 11.06 -8.61
CA PRO A 64 -16.92 12.07 -8.81
C PRO A 64 -17.98 12.10 -7.70
N GLY A 65 -18.04 11.08 -6.85
CA GLY A 65 -18.94 10.98 -5.70
C GLY A 65 -18.33 11.41 -4.37
N ILE A 66 -17.09 11.89 -4.34
CA ILE A 66 -16.39 12.33 -3.12
C ILE A 66 -15.84 13.73 -3.38
N LEU A 67 -16.12 14.67 -2.46
CA LEU A 67 -15.52 16.00 -2.53
C LEU A 67 -14.00 15.94 -2.36
N ASP A 68 -13.32 16.94 -2.91
CA ASP A 68 -11.85 16.99 -2.92
C ASP A 68 -11.24 17.18 -1.51
N GLY A 69 -10.00 16.72 -1.34
CA GLY A 69 -9.23 16.84 -0.11
C GLY A 69 -9.46 15.76 0.95
N ARG A 70 -8.47 15.59 1.85
CA ARG A 70 -8.37 14.45 2.78
C ARG A 70 -9.56 14.33 3.72
N GLU A 71 -9.97 15.43 4.34
CA GLU A 71 -11.05 15.40 5.33
C GLU A 71 -12.40 15.05 4.70
N ALA A 72 -12.65 15.51 3.46
CA ALA A 72 -13.86 15.14 2.72
C ALA A 72 -13.91 13.64 2.45
N ALA A 73 -12.77 13.05 2.07
CA ALA A 73 -12.66 11.61 1.88
C ALA A 73 -12.86 10.82 3.17
N ILE A 74 -12.24 11.25 4.28
CA ILE A 74 -12.42 10.62 5.59
C ILE A 74 -13.91 10.65 6.00
N ALA A 75 -14.55 11.82 5.91
CA ALA A 75 -15.96 11.98 6.28
C ALA A 75 -16.90 11.07 5.46
N MET A 76 -16.57 10.84 4.20
CA MET A 76 -17.33 9.96 3.31
C MET A 76 -17.06 8.47 3.61
N LEU A 77 -15.80 8.10 3.88
CA LEU A 77 -15.35 6.71 3.99
C LEU A 77 -15.57 6.11 5.39
N GLU A 78 -15.42 6.89 6.47
CA GLU A 78 -15.57 6.40 7.85
C GLU A 78 -16.89 5.62 8.06
N PRO A 79 -18.07 6.17 7.73
CA PRO A 79 -19.34 5.47 7.92
C PRO A 79 -19.45 4.18 7.10
N LYS A 80 -18.91 4.17 5.87
CA LYS A 80 -18.94 3.01 4.97
C LYS A 80 -18.07 1.87 5.51
N PHE A 81 -16.90 2.18 6.05
CA PHE A 81 -15.97 1.18 6.56
C PHE A 81 -16.36 0.66 7.93
N SER A 82 -17.00 1.50 8.77
CA SER A 82 -17.52 1.09 10.08
C SER A 82 -18.84 0.32 10.01
N ALA A 83 -19.50 0.27 8.84
CA ALA A 83 -20.79 -0.39 8.69
C ALA A 83 -20.73 -1.88 9.11
N PRO A 84 -21.70 -2.37 9.92
CA PRO A 84 -21.75 -3.77 10.33
C PRO A 84 -21.80 -4.71 9.12
N GLY A 85 -20.91 -5.70 9.11
CA GLY A 85 -20.83 -6.70 8.03
C GLY A 85 -20.21 -6.20 6.72
N ALA A 86 -19.79 -4.94 6.64
CA ALA A 86 -18.97 -4.48 5.52
C ALA A 86 -17.61 -5.19 5.52
N SER A 87 -17.09 -5.51 4.34
CA SER A 87 -15.80 -6.18 4.17
C SER A 87 -15.04 -5.65 2.97
N PHE A 88 -13.73 -5.51 3.10
CA PHE A 88 -12.83 -5.04 2.05
C PHE A 88 -11.66 -6.02 1.94
N ASP A 89 -11.63 -6.75 0.83
CA ASP A 89 -10.73 -7.89 0.63
C ASP A 89 -9.74 -7.55 -0.49
N VAL A 90 -8.55 -7.13 -0.08
CA VAL A 90 -7.45 -6.72 -0.98
C VAL A 90 -6.92 -7.95 -1.71
N LYS A 91 -6.97 -7.93 -3.04
CA LYS A 91 -6.54 -9.04 -3.90
C LYS A 91 -5.11 -8.91 -4.37
N ARG A 92 -4.67 -7.69 -4.62
CA ARG A 92 -3.31 -7.40 -5.11
C ARG A 92 -2.98 -5.92 -4.96
N ILE A 93 -1.68 -5.69 -4.77
CA ILE A 93 -1.08 -4.35 -4.71
C ILE A 93 0.03 -4.29 -5.77
N LEU A 94 -0.14 -3.42 -6.74
CA LEU A 94 0.85 -3.10 -7.76
C LEU A 94 1.48 -1.76 -7.40
N VAL A 95 2.80 -1.64 -7.54
CA VAL A 95 3.54 -0.39 -7.32
C VAL A 95 4.63 -0.33 -8.36
N ASP A 96 4.71 0.81 -9.03
CA ASP A 96 5.70 1.16 -10.05
C ASP A 96 6.10 2.62 -9.87
N GLY A 97 7.33 2.85 -9.38
CA GLY A 97 7.83 4.18 -9.08
C GLY A 97 6.92 4.91 -8.07
N ASP A 98 6.36 6.04 -8.50
CA ASP A 98 5.44 6.89 -7.75
C ASP A 98 3.96 6.50 -7.93
N MET A 99 3.64 5.52 -8.76
CA MET A 99 2.28 5.05 -8.99
C MET A 99 2.01 3.74 -8.24
N ALA A 100 0.79 3.61 -7.73
CA ALA A 100 0.32 2.38 -7.09
C ALA A 100 -1.14 2.08 -7.45
N MET A 101 -1.50 0.80 -7.41
CA MET A 101 -2.87 0.34 -7.57
C MET A 101 -3.19 -0.73 -6.53
N ILE A 102 -4.35 -0.61 -5.90
CA ILE A 102 -4.94 -1.62 -5.02
C ILE A 102 -6.20 -2.13 -5.70
N HIS A 103 -6.19 -3.42 -6.06
CA HIS A 103 -7.39 -4.10 -6.56
C HIS A 103 -7.99 -4.92 -5.43
N LEU A 104 -9.25 -4.66 -5.11
CA LEU A 104 -9.96 -5.27 -3.99
C LEU A 104 -11.42 -5.60 -4.32
N ARG A 105 -12.01 -6.46 -3.49
CA ARG A 105 -13.45 -6.64 -3.39
C ARG A 105 -13.99 -5.82 -2.22
N GLY A 106 -14.85 -4.85 -2.50
CA GLY A 106 -15.59 -4.11 -1.48
C GLY A 106 -17.03 -4.60 -1.37
N ARG A 107 -17.49 -4.99 -0.18
CA ARG A 107 -18.89 -5.33 0.11
C ARG A 107 -19.42 -4.44 1.21
N PRO A 108 -20.53 -3.71 0.99
CA PRO A 108 -21.10 -2.84 2.02
C PRO A 108 -21.88 -3.61 3.11
N SER A 109 -22.33 -4.84 2.81
CA SER A 109 -23.03 -5.72 3.75
C SER A 109 -22.92 -7.19 3.30
N PRO A 110 -23.28 -8.17 4.14
CA PRO A 110 -23.23 -9.59 3.78
C PRO A 110 -24.10 -9.96 2.57
N ASP A 111 -25.28 -9.34 2.45
CA ASP A 111 -26.27 -9.63 1.41
C ASP A 111 -26.02 -8.85 0.10
N ASN A 112 -25.04 -7.94 0.09
CA ASN A 112 -24.67 -7.20 -1.09
C ASN A 112 -23.43 -7.84 -1.74
N PRO A 113 -23.49 -8.24 -3.03
CA PRO A 113 -22.36 -8.89 -3.71
C PRO A 113 -21.12 -8.00 -3.80
N GLY A 114 -21.30 -6.68 -3.71
CA GLY A 114 -20.25 -5.68 -3.70
C GLY A 114 -19.78 -5.29 -5.10
N GLY A 115 -18.58 -4.72 -5.13
CA GLY A 115 -17.89 -4.33 -6.36
C GLY A 115 -16.45 -4.81 -6.39
N ALA A 116 -15.93 -5.02 -7.60
CA ALA A 116 -14.50 -5.01 -7.88
C ALA A 116 -14.06 -3.55 -8.02
N VAL A 117 -13.08 -3.15 -7.20
CA VAL A 117 -12.57 -1.79 -7.18
C VAL A 117 -11.08 -1.83 -7.50
N ALA A 118 -10.64 -0.95 -8.39
CA ALA A 118 -9.24 -0.64 -8.56
C ALA A 118 -9.02 0.82 -8.14
N ASP A 119 -8.45 1.00 -6.95
CA ASP A 119 -8.01 2.30 -6.45
C ASP A 119 -6.59 2.55 -6.94
N ILE A 120 -6.35 3.70 -7.56
CA ILE A 120 -5.07 4.10 -8.16
C ILE A 120 -4.57 5.33 -7.40
N TYR A 121 -3.30 5.32 -7.03
CA TYR A 121 -2.69 6.34 -6.21
C TYR A 121 -1.41 6.86 -6.87
N ARG A 122 -1.19 8.17 -6.75
CA ARG A 122 0.14 8.76 -6.95
C ARG A 122 0.73 9.13 -5.59
N LEU A 123 2.02 8.86 -5.45
CA LEU A 123 2.79 9.14 -4.24
C LEU A 123 3.83 10.23 -4.50
N LYS A 124 4.11 11.02 -3.47
CA LYS A 124 5.22 11.96 -3.44
C LYS A 124 5.75 12.02 -2.01
N ASP A 125 7.06 11.92 -1.86
CA ASP A 125 7.74 12.01 -0.55
C ASP A 125 7.15 11.07 0.52
N GLY A 126 6.76 9.86 0.11
CA GLY A 126 6.18 8.84 1.00
C GLY A 126 4.72 9.09 1.42
N ARG A 127 4.04 10.05 0.79
CA ARG A 127 2.62 10.36 0.99
C ARG A 127 1.82 10.11 -0.29
N ILE A 128 0.57 9.68 -0.16
CA ILE A 128 -0.42 9.68 -1.23
C ILE A 128 -0.87 11.13 -1.45
N VAL A 129 -0.74 11.61 -2.67
CA VAL A 129 -1.04 13.00 -3.05
C VAL A 129 -2.14 13.10 -4.10
N GLU A 130 -2.57 11.98 -4.66
CA GLU A 130 -3.63 11.94 -5.68
C GLU A 130 -4.25 10.54 -5.76
N HIS A 131 -5.53 10.49 -6.08
CA HIS A 131 -6.32 9.26 -6.13
C HIS A 131 -7.34 9.26 -7.26
N TRP A 132 -7.44 8.11 -7.94
CA TRP A 132 -8.51 7.75 -8.86
C TRP A 132 -9.08 6.40 -8.47
N ASP A 133 -10.32 6.13 -8.85
CA ASP A 133 -10.85 4.78 -8.77
C ASP A 133 -11.72 4.41 -9.97
N VAL A 134 -11.88 3.11 -10.13
CA VAL A 134 -12.97 2.52 -10.91
C VAL A 134 -13.65 1.45 -10.06
N LEU A 135 -14.98 1.50 -10.05
CA LEU A 135 -15.82 0.52 -9.36
C LEU A 135 -16.70 -0.19 -10.38
N GLN A 136 -16.56 -1.51 -10.44
CA GLN A 136 -17.42 -2.39 -11.22
C GLN A 136 -18.30 -3.21 -10.27
N PRO A 137 -19.64 -3.03 -10.28
CA PRO A 137 -20.55 -3.88 -9.51
C PRO A 137 -20.41 -5.35 -9.93
N ILE A 138 -20.37 -6.25 -8.94
CA ILE A 138 -20.32 -7.69 -9.21
C ILE A 138 -21.70 -8.15 -9.67
N GLN A 139 -21.76 -8.74 -10.85
CA GLN A 139 -22.98 -9.29 -11.43
C GLN A 139 -23.25 -10.70 -10.89
N THR A 140 -24.53 -11.01 -10.67
CA THR A 140 -24.98 -12.35 -10.25
C THR A 140 -25.04 -13.34 -11.41
N GLN A 141 -25.07 -12.84 -12.65
CA GLN A 141 -25.07 -13.63 -13.87
C GLN A 141 -23.94 -13.13 -14.76
N THR A 142 -22.98 -14.00 -15.08
CA THR A 142 -21.85 -13.69 -15.96
C THR A 142 -21.84 -14.65 -17.14
N VAL A 143 -21.48 -14.14 -18.32
CA VAL A 143 -21.24 -14.98 -19.50
C VAL A 143 -19.91 -15.74 -19.37
N ASN A 144 -18.91 -15.10 -18.75
CA ASN A 144 -17.58 -15.69 -18.52
C ASN A 144 -17.57 -16.52 -17.22
N PRO A 145 -16.99 -17.74 -17.23
CA PRO A 145 -16.85 -18.56 -16.01
C PRO A 145 -15.73 -18.10 -15.05
N HIS A 146 -14.83 -17.21 -15.48
CA HIS A 146 -13.76 -16.70 -14.61
C HIS A 146 -14.29 -15.64 -13.62
N PRO A 147 -13.84 -15.69 -12.35
CA PRO A 147 -14.22 -14.68 -11.37
C PRO A 147 -13.55 -13.33 -11.67
N TYR A 148 -14.10 -12.25 -11.11
CA TYR A 148 -13.54 -10.90 -11.19
C TYR A 148 -12.14 -10.75 -10.60
N PHE A 149 -11.72 -11.69 -9.74
CA PHE A 149 -10.50 -11.60 -8.91
C PHE A 149 -9.61 -12.80 -9.07
#